data_AF-A0A399YKP6-F1
#
_entry.id   AF-A0A399YKP6-F1
#
_cell.length_a   1.000
_cell.length_b   1.000
_cell.length_c   1.000
_cell.angle_alpha   90.00
_cell.angle_beta   90.00
_cell.angle_gamma   90.00
#
_symmetry.space_group_name_H-M   'P 1'
#
loop_
_entity.id
_entity.type
_entity.pdbx_description
1 polymer ?
#
loop_
_entity_poly.entity_id
_entity_poly.type
_entity_poly.pdbx_seq_one_letter_code
_entity_poly.pdbx_strand_id
1 'polypeptide(L)'
;MEGRSLMGYALGRTLRGLLFVLVLFLGVAAVAQAQESSQIGQLHITGSNTESFPSIRLQVYGMDGQGMPINFAAEPLFVSHNGFPVDEVIFDGQAPVGTLTVFLVDAAGGASDQLPAIEEAIRQYASPGNMQEQVDSVAIYQVRANGPQQLLAPTPFHNGVANLFNTSHLVAEEGATSLYDSVISMIGEIEGLKPQPEMAASIVLISDGTDPGTSQAQPADVIQRAAAAGVPIHTLHIEDPALGAGLELGRAYLRDLSTGSRGVAVELASPEGLAAVWNRIAGFRDHSWIRYTVPEVVGGTVPVEVSLLNNRDTKAMTEVTISTAAPNVVIEVPRESRSLTLPDLEKPVKLGLTTTVSWLDGQEREITAAQLLVNGGKVADIPAKDLASFTATIPKFLIGDNRLEVVVTDSQGITSTSAPVIISVAQGEELEVPEALQPAGSSFSWTWLLWALLLVGLVAAGVWFWRNRSKSAASAAGRSRRRRRGTPPVSVPDDYSESDSQEDDLSFLRPEGYGYGSGSESPFVMAHLEVIDAQTLIAGELNLGDTEIRIGRSPAQSHIAFRDDITVSRYHAVLRLEGNRYRIYDAGSTSGTYVNERQVPEYGLQLADGDEIQLGAVRLRYRQL
;
A
#
# COMPACT_ATOMS: atom_id res chain seq x y z
N MET A 1 20.70 -96.50 -13.80
CA MET A 1 21.48 -95.27 -13.56
C MET A 1 21.55 -94.56 -14.89
N GLU A 2 21.04 -93.37 -15.14
CA GLU A 2 20.60 -92.22 -14.33
C GLU A 2 19.40 -91.56 -15.05
N GLY A 3 18.57 -90.82 -14.32
CA GLY A 3 17.45 -90.05 -14.88
C GLY A 3 17.75 -88.56 -15.01
N ARG A 4 16.89 -87.82 -15.74
CA ARG A 4 16.35 -86.48 -15.38
C ARG A 4 15.54 -85.83 -16.51
N SER A 5 14.47 -85.15 -16.09
CA SER A 5 13.91 -83.89 -16.61
C SER A 5 13.04 -83.88 -17.88
N LEU A 6 11.72 -83.90 -17.68
CA LEU A 6 10.74 -83.26 -18.56
C LEU A 6 9.76 -82.46 -17.69
N MET A 7 10.19 -81.28 -17.22
CA MET A 7 9.32 -80.30 -16.59
C MET A 7 9.93 -78.91 -16.78
N GLY A 8 9.47 -78.17 -17.79
CA GLY A 8 10.03 -76.84 -18.05
C GLY A 8 9.68 -76.17 -19.36
N TYR A 9 8.43 -76.21 -19.85
CA TYR A 9 8.04 -75.39 -21.01
C TYR A 9 6.63 -74.78 -20.98
N ALA A 10 5.93 -74.82 -19.84
CA ALA A 10 4.58 -74.23 -19.71
C ALA A 10 4.51 -72.94 -18.88
N LEU A 11 5.57 -72.52 -18.18
CA LEU A 11 5.50 -71.39 -17.23
C LEU A 11 5.86 -70.01 -17.82
N GLY A 12 6.43 -69.94 -19.03
CA GLY A 12 6.97 -68.69 -19.59
C GLY A 12 5.97 -67.82 -20.38
N ARG A 13 4.84 -68.38 -20.84
CA ARG A 13 3.86 -67.66 -21.67
C ARG A 13 2.73 -67.01 -20.88
N THR A 14 2.33 -67.61 -19.76
CA THR A 14 1.29 -67.05 -18.87
C THR A 14 1.83 -65.88 -18.05
N LEU A 15 3.10 -65.91 -17.61
CA LEU A 15 3.71 -64.80 -16.87
C LEU A 15 3.90 -63.53 -17.71
N ARG A 16 4.27 -63.64 -19.00
CA ARG A 16 4.41 -62.48 -19.90
C ARG A 16 3.07 -61.84 -20.26
N GLY A 17 1.99 -62.63 -20.37
CA GLY A 17 0.64 -62.11 -20.58
C GLY A 17 0.09 -61.39 -19.33
N LEU A 18 0.35 -61.94 -18.13
CA LEU A 18 -0.03 -61.30 -16.86
C LEU A 18 0.75 -60.01 -16.61
N LEU A 19 2.03 -59.95 -16.95
CA LEU A 19 2.83 -58.73 -16.83
C LEU A 19 2.34 -57.63 -17.80
N PHE A 20 1.94 -58.00 -19.02
CA PHE A 20 1.41 -57.05 -20.00
C PHE A 20 0.04 -56.50 -19.58
N VAL A 21 -0.85 -57.34 -19.04
CA VAL A 21 -2.15 -56.89 -18.53
C VAL A 21 -1.99 -56.05 -17.26
N LEU A 22 -1.05 -56.38 -16.38
CA LEU A 22 -0.76 -55.58 -15.18
C LEU A 22 -0.19 -54.20 -15.53
N VAL A 23 0.72 -54.10 -16.51
CA VAL A 23 1.27 -52.83 -17.00
C VAL A 23 0.20 -52.01 -17.74
N LEU A 24 -0.71 -52.65 -18.48
CA LEU A 24 -1.83 -51.98 -19.13
C LEU A 24 -2.83 -51.43 -18.09
N PHE A 25 -3.15 -52.19 -17.03
CA PHE A 25 -4.03 -51.74 -15.96
C PHE A 25 -3.40 -50.66 -15.06
N LEU A 26 -2.09 -50.75 -14.77
CA LEU A 26 -1.35 -49.69 -14.06
C LEU A 26 -1.24 -48.42 -14.92
N GLY A 27 -1.03 -48.56 -16.23
CA GLY A 27 -1.03 -47.43 -17.17
C GLY A 27 -2.40 -46.76 -17.27
N VAL A 28 -3.49 -47.53 -17.34
CA VAL A 28 -4.86 -46.99 -17.40
C VAL A 28 -5.28 -46.37 -16.07
N ALA A 29 -4.90 -46.95 -14.92
CA ALA A 29 -5.19 -46.37 -13.61
C ALA A 29 -4.40 -45.08 -13.34
N ALA A 30 -3.14 -45.00 -13.76
CA ALA A 30 -2.34 -43.78 -13.65
C ALA A 30 -2.84 -42.68 -14.58
N VAL A 31 -3.26 -43.03 -15.81
CA VAL A 31 -3.91 -42.09 -16.75
C VAL A 31 -5.26 -41.63 -16.21
N ALA A 32 -6.06 -42.51 -15.61
CA ALA A 32 -7.35 -42.13 -15.00
C ALA A 32 -7.18 -41.20 -13.78
N GLN A 33 -6.21 -41.46 -12.90
CA GLN A 33 -5.91 -40.57 -11.77
C GLN A 33 -5.34 -39.22 -12.20
N ALA A 34 -4.50 -39.19 -13.25
CA ALA A 34 -3.99 -37.94 -13.83
C ALA A 34 -5.09 -37.13 -14.56
N GLN A 35 -6.13 -37.81 -15.07
CA GLN A 35 -7.26 -37.19 -15.74
C GLN A 35 -8.34 -36.70 -14.75
N GLU A 36 -8.47 -37.33 -13.58
CA GLU A 36 -9.27 -36.83 -12.45
C GLU A 36 -8.62 -35.60 -11.77
N SER A 37 -7.29 -35.59 -11.56
CA SER A 37 -6.60 -34.42 -10.98
C SER A 37 -6.61 -33.19 -11.90
N SER A 38 -6.69 -33.40 -13.21
CA SER A 38 -6.85 -32.36 -14.24
C SER A 38 -8.19 -31.61 -14.18
N GLN A 39 -9.19 -32.09 -13.43
CA GLN A 39 -10.48 -31.38 -13.28
C GLN A 39 -10.58 -30.55 -12.00
N ILE A 40 -9.64 -30.74 -11.06
CA ILE A 40 -9.64 -30.03 -9.79
C ILE A 40 -8.90 -28.69 -9.98
N GLY A 41 -9.66 -27.60 -9.96
CA GLY A 41 -9.13 -26.24 -9.89
C GLY A 41 -8.59 -25.87 -8.50
N GLN A 42 -8.11 -24.64 -8.35
CA GLN A 42 -7.65 -24.06 -7.09
C GLN A 42 -8.46 -22.82 -6.75
N LEU A 43 -8.73 -22.66 -5.47
CA LEU A 43 -9.43 -21.51 -4.91
C LEU A 43 -8.57 -20.91 -3.81
N HIS A 44 -8.57 -19.59 -3.71
CA HIS A 44 -7.84 -18.84 -2.70
C HIS A 44 -8.79 -17.83 -2.06
N ILE A 45 -8.71 -17.70 -0.74
CA ILE A 45 -9.38 -16.65 0.02
C ILE A 45 -8.29 -15.70 0.48
N THR A 46 -8.28 -14.48 -0.04
CA THR A 46 -7.21 -13.50 0.21
C THR A 46 -7.54 -12.52 1.32
N GLY A 47 -8.83 -12.37 1.66
CA GLY A 47 -9.26 -11.48 2.72
C GLY A 47 -10.64 -11.80 3.25
N SER A 48 -10.94 -11.26 4.43
CA SER A 48 -12.25 -11.33 5.06
C SER A 48 -12.59 -10.00 5.73
N ASN A 49 -13.83 -9.55 5.58
CA ASN A 49 -14.37 -8.36 6.26
C ASN A 49 -15.64 -8.75 7.05
N THR A 50 -15.65 -8.38 8.34
CA THR A 50 -16.72 -8.66 9.32
C THR A 50 -17.40 -7.40 9.87
N GLU A 51 -17.14 -6.22 9.30
CA GLU A 51 -17.65 -4.92 9.81
C GLU A 51 -19.18 -4.81 9.70
N SER A 52 -19.77 -5.49 8.73
CA SER A 52 -21.21 -5.55 8.47
C SER A 52 -21.90 -6.78 9.07
N PHE A 53 -21.32 -7.37 10.11
CA PHE A 53 -21.88 -8.55 10.79
C PHE A 53 -23.39 -8.36 11.12
N PRO A 54 -24.27 -9.36 10.90
CA PRO A 54 -24.01 -10.77 10.60
C PRO A 54 -23.66 -11.07 9.13
N SER A 55 -23.52 -10.05 8.28
CA SER A 55 -23.01 -10.22 6.93
C SER A 55 -21.48 -10.23 6.93
N ILE A 56 -20.88 -11.24 6.30
CA ILE A 56 -19.43 -11.36 6.10
C ILE A 56 -19.15 -11.23 4.60
N ARG A 57 -18.09 -10.49 4.26
CA ARG A 57 -17.52 -10.47 2.91
C ARG A 57 -16.20 -11.23 2.89
N LEU A 58 -15.99 -12.06 1.88
CA LEU A 58 -14.71 -12.72 1.61
C LEU A 58 -14.20 -12.27 0.25
N GLN A 59 -12.89 -12.04 0.16
CA GLN A 59 -12.20 -11.81 -1.10
C GLN A 59 -11.66 -13.14 -1.61
N VAL A 60 -11.98 -13.49 -2.85
CA VAL A 60 -11.63 -14.78 -3.45
C VAL A 60 -11.14 -14.62 -4.88
N TYR A 61 -10.21 -15.48 -5.25
CA TYR A 61 -9.87 -15.74 -6.65
C TYR A 61 -9.61 -17.23 -6.82
N GLY A 62 -9.58 -17.72 -8.05
CA GLY A 62 -9.29 -19.11 -8.31
C GLY A 62 -9.12 -19.42 -9.77
N MET A 63 -8.53 -20.58 -10.05
CA MET A 63 -8.33 -21.13 -11.38
C MET A 63 -9.04 -22.46 -11.50
N ASP A 64 -9.63 -22.76 -12.66
CA ASP A 64 -10.23 -24.06 -12.93
C ASP A 64 -9.17 -25.14 -13.18
N GLY A 65 -9.60 -26.38 -13.48
CA GLY A 65 -8.69 -27.47 -13.81
C GLY A 65 -7.82 -27.24 -15.04
N GLN A 66 -8.18 -26.29 -15.91
CA GLN A 66 -7.42 -25.89 -17.11
C GLN A 66 -6.51 -24.67 -16.86
N GLY A 67 -6.50 -24.14 -15.63
CA GLY A 67 -5.73 -22.95 -15.26
C GLY A 67 -6.32 -21.64 -15.76
N MET A 68 -7.61 -21.61 -16.10
CA MET A 68 -8.32 -20.38 -16.45
C MET A 68 -8.94 -19.74 -15.20
N PRO A 69 -8.99 -18.40 -15.10
CA PRO A 69 -9.62 -17.73 -13.97
C PRO A 69 -11.12 -18.07 -13.87
N ILE A 70 -11.58 -18.35 -12.65
CA ILE A 70 -12.98 -18.68 -12.39
C ILE A 70 -13.82 -17.39 -12.32
N ASN A 71 -14.93 -17.35 -13.05
CA ASN A 71 -15.89 -16.26 -12.99
C ASN A 71 -16.96 -16.50 -11.91
N PHE A 72 -16.74 -15.98 -10.71
CA PHE A 72 -17.67 -16.15 -9.57
C PHE A 72 -19.03 -15.42 -9.72
N ALA A 73 -19.20 -14.57 -10.73
CA ALA A 73 -20.52 -14.02 -11.04
C ALA A 73 -21.42 -15.03 -11.78
N ALA A 74 -20.83 -16.04 -12.42
CA ALA A 74 -21.54 -17.09 -13.15
C ALA A 74 -21.41 -18.47 -12.49
N GLU A 75 -20.32 -18.72 -11.75
CA GLU A 75 -20.08 -20.00 -11.09
C GLU A 75 -20.63 -19.97 -9.66
N PRO A 76 -21.62 -20.82 -9.33
CA PRO A 76 -22.19 -20.85 -7.99
C PRO A 76 -21.21 -21.41 -6.96
N LEU A 77 -21.18 -20.78 -5.79
CA LEU A 77 -20.35 -21.20 -4.67
C LEU A 77 -21.18 -21.88 -3.59
N PHE A 78 -20.50 -22.74 -2.83
CA PHE A 78 -20.95 -23.16 -1.53
C PHE A 78 -20.00 -22.67 -0.45
N VAL A 79 -20.58 -22.10 0.59
CA VAL A 79 -19.86 -21.66 1.78
C VAL A 79 -20.37 -22.47 2.97
N SER A 80 -19.43 -22.95 3.79
CA SER A 80 -19.68 -23.52 5.10
C SER A 80 -19.02 -22.65 6.15
N HIS A 81 -19.79 -22.19 7.13
CA HIS A 81 -19.33 -21.36 8.23
C HIS A 81 -19.41 -22.16 9.53
N ASN A 82 -18.27 -22.41 10.16
CA ASN A 82 -18.16 -23.26 11.35
C ASN A 82 -18.78 -24.67 11.15
N GLY A 83 -18.67 -25.21 9.94
CA GLY A 83 -19.26 -26.51 9.58
C GLY A 83 -20.74 -26.49 9.20
N PHE A 84 -21.41 -25.34 9.32
CA PHE A 84 -22.80 -25.17 8.90
C PHE A 84 -22.89 -24.59 7.50
N PRO A 85 -23.68 -25.19 6.59
CA PRO A 85 -23.88 -24.63 5.25
C PRO A 85 -24.57 -23.28 5.32
N VAL A 86 -24.15 -22.35 4.47
CA VAL A 86 -24.82 -21.05 4.31
C VAL A 86 -25.87 -21.15 3.22
N ASP A 87 -27.04 -20.56 3.46
CA ASP A 87 -28.20 -20.64 2.56
C ASP A 87 -27.99 -19.90 1.24
N GLU A 88 -27.38 -18.72 1.27
CA GLU A 88 -27.18 -17.86 0.11
C GLU A 88 -25.79 -17.21 0.12
N VAL A 89 -25.13 -17.25 -1.05
CA VAL A 89 -23.84 -16.61 -1.29
C VAL A 89 -24.01 -15.68 -2.48
N ILE A 90 -23.70 -14.41 -2.29
CA ILE A 90 -23.93 -13.35 -3.26
C ILE A 90 -22.59 -12.86 -3.79
N PHE A 91 -22.45 -12.78 -5.11
CA PHE A 91 -21.34 -12.05 -5.74
C PHE A 91 -21.52 -10.54 -5.50
N ASP A 92 -20.48 -9.91 -4.96
CA ASP A 92 -20.51 -8.53 -4.46
C ASP A 92 -19.41 -7.67 -5.09
N GLY A 93 -19.16 -7.90 -6.38
CA GLY A 93 -18.23 -7.15 -7.21
C GLY A 93 -16.81 -7.71 -7.24
N GLN A 94 -15.91 -6.95 -7.86
CA GLN A 94 -14.49 -7.27 -8.02
C GLN A 94 -13.64 -6.04 -7.69
N ALA A 95 -12.40 -6.27 -7.28
CA ALA A 95 -11.42 -5.23 -7.05
C ALA A 95 -10.04 -5.68 -7.57
N PRO A 96 -9.24 -4.76 -8.15
CA PRO A 96 -7.88 -5.07 -8.57
C PRO A 96 -7.00 -5.28 -7.33
N VAL A 97 -6.44 -6.48 -7.20
CA VAL A 97 -5.44 -6.82 -6.18
C VAL A 97 -4.05 -6.88 -6.80
N GLY A 98 -3.98 -7.32 -8.05
CA GLY A 98 -2.74 -7.36 -8.82
C GLY A 98 -2.09 -8.73 -8.88
N THR A 99 -1.18 -8.86 -9.84
CA THR A 99 -0.42 -10.08 -10.10
C THR A 99 1.07 -9.88 -9.87
N LEU A 100 1.74 -10.87 -9.28
CA LEU A 100 3.20 -10.98 -9.32
C LEU A 100 3.60 -11.97 -10.42
N THR A 101 4.35 -11.49 -11.40
CA THR A 101 4.93 -12.35 -12.45
C THR A 101 6.44 -12.42 -12.29
N VAL A 102 6.96 -13.62 -12.03
CA VAL A 102 8.40 -13.88 -11.94
C VAL A 102 8.86 -14.48 -13.25
N PHE A 103 9.69 -13.74 -14.00
CA PHE A 103 10.41 -14.30 -15.14
C PHE A 103 11.62 -15.06 -14.64
N LEU A 104 11.71 -16.34 -14.96
CA LEU A 104 12.89 -17.17 -14.73
C LEU A 104 13.51 -17.52 -16.08
N VAL A 105 14.64 -16.92 -16.38
CA VAL A 105 15.32 -17.05 -17.67
C VAL A 105 16.43 -18.08 -17.57
N ASP A 106 16.31 -19.17 -18.29
CA ASP A 106 17.35 -20.17 -18.49
C ASP A 106 17.93 -20.00 -19.89
N ALA A 107 19.08 -19.33 -19.95
CA ALA A 107 19.82 -19.11 -21.17
C ALA A 107 21.20 -19.77 -21.04
N ALA A 108 21.23 -21.10 -21.04
CA ALA A 108 22.44 -21.89 -21.19
C ALA A 108 22.80 -22.10 -22.68
N GLY A 109 23.83 -22.90 -22.95
CA GLY A 109 24.38 -23.26 -24.27
C GLY A 109 23.51 -23.00 -25.53
N GLY A 110 24.11 -22.45 -26.58
CA GLY A 110 23.46 -22.28 -27.90
C GLY A 110 22.35 -21.22 -27.98
N ALA A 111 21.72 -20.85 -26.86
CA ALA A 111 20.61 -19.90 -26.79
C ALA A 111 21.00 -18.41 -26.94
N SER A 112 22.28 -18.09 -27.17
CA SER A 112 22.79 -16.71 -27.27
C SER A 112 22.04 -15.87 -28.31
N ASP A 113 21.66 -16.49 -29.42
CA ASP A 113 21.03 -15.81 -30.55
C ASP A 113 19.57 -15.42 -30.27
N GLN A 114 18.94 -16.03 -29.26
CA GLN A 114 17.56 -15.74 -28.85
C GLN A 114 17.47 -14.78 -27.67
N LEU A 115 18.58 -14.41 -27.03
CA LEU A 115 18.58 -13.44 -25.92
C LEU A 115 17.84 -12.14 -26.25
N PRO A 116 18.00 -11.52 -27.44
CA PRO A 116 17.22 -10.32 -27.78
C PRO A 116 15.71 -10.58 -27.87
N ALA A 117 15.29 -11.75 -28.35
CA ALA A 117 13.87 -12.11 -28.42
C ALA A 117 13.29 -12.35 -27.01
N ILE A 118 14.09 -12.88 -26.08
CA ILE A 118 13.72 -13.03 -24.68
C ILE A 118 13.51 -11.65 -24.04
N GLU A 119 14.47 -10.73 -24.18
CA GLU A 119 14.36 -9.37 -23.67
C GLU A 119 13.10 -8.67 -24.23
N GLU A 120 12.83 -8.84 -25.53
CA GLU A 120 11.65 -8.24 -26.17
C GLU A 120 10.34 -8.84 -25.65
N ALA A 121 10.25 -10.15 -25.44
CA ALA A 121 9.05 -10.77 -24.85
C ALA A 121 8.78 -10.25 -23.44
N ILE A 122 9.82 -10.07 -22.61
CA ILE A 122 9.69 -9.52 -21.26
C ILE A 122 9.29 -8.03 -21.32
N ARG A 123 9.85 -7.24 -22.24
CA ARG A 123 9.43 -5.85 -22.48
C ARG A 123 8.00 -5.76 -23.00
N GLN A 124 7.56 -6.70 -23.83
CA GLN A 124 6.18 -6.76 -24.32
C GLN A 124 5.21 -6.99 -23.16
N TYR A 125 5.53 -7.90 -22.23
CA TYR A 125 4.75 -8.08 -21.00
C TYR A 125 4.77 -6.81 -20.14
N ALA A 126 5.96 -6.26 -19.89
CA ALA A 126 6.14 -5.00 -19.16
C ALA A 126 5.81 -3.79 -20.05
N SER A 127 4.57 -3.70 -20.49
CA SER A 127 4.03 -2.59 -21.26
C SER A 127 2.61 -2.24 -20.79
N PRO A 128 2.13 -1.00 -21.03
CA PRO A 128 0.79 -0.58 -20.61
C PRO A 128 -0.37 -1.45 -21.11
N GLY A 129 -0.16 -2.25 -22.17
CA GLY A 129 -1.19 -3.14 -22.71
C GLY A 129 -1.38 -4.44 -21.92
N ASN A 130 -0.36 -4.87 -21.18
CA ASN A 130 -0.34 -6.18 -20.50
C ASN A 130 -0.19 -6.05 -18.98
N MET A 131 0.65 -5.12 -18.52
CA MET A 131 0.93 -4.85 -17.11
C MET A 131 0.32 -3.51 -16.69
N GLN A 132 -0.46 -3.52 -15.61
CA GLN A 132 -1.00 -2.30 -15.01
C GLN A 132 -0.07 -1.80 -13.91
N GLU A 133 0.53 -0.62 -14.08
CA GLU A 133 1.42 -0.06 -13.07
C GLU A 133 0.71 0.18 -11.72
N GLN A 134 1.46 0.07 -10.62
CA GLN A 134 0.99 0.18 -9.24
C GLN A 134 0.02 -0.94 -8.78
N VAL A 135 -0.42 -1.81 -9.70
CA VAL A 135 -1.30 -2.94 -9.41
C VAL A 135 -0.54 -4.24 -9.63
N ASP A 136 -0.03 -4.48 -10.84
CA ASP A 136 0.79 -5.64 -11.13
C ASP A 136 2.25 -5.39 -10.74
N SER A 137 2.98 -6.47 -10.52
CA SER A 137 4.41 -6.47 -10.23
C SER A 137 5.14 -7.50 -11.07
N VAL A 138 6.37 -7.16 -11.46
CA VAL A 138 7.24 -8.04 -12.25
C VAL A 138 8.60 -8.18 -11.58
N ALA A 139 9.13 -9.39 -11.58
CA ALA A 139 10.49 -9.69 -11.15
C ALA A 139 11.21 -10.51 -12.22
N ILE A 140 12.53 -10.39 -12.31
CA ILE A 140 13.33 -11.09 -13.33
C ILE A 140 14.52 -11.76 -12.64
N TYR A 141 14.64 -13.06 -12.88
CA TYR A 141 15.71 -13.92 -12.41
C TYR A 141 16.32 -14.67 -13.58
N GLN A 142 17.59 -15.02 -13.45
CA GLN A 142 18.30 -15.86 -14.42
C GLN A 142 18.80 -17.13 -13.73
N VAL A 143 18.59 -18.29 -14.36
CA VAL A 143 19.12 -19.57 -13.90
C VAL A 143 20.64 -19.56 -14.06
N ARG A 144 21.35 -19.92 -12.99
CA ARG A 144 22.80 -20.11 -12.96
C ARG A 144 23.14 -21.51 -12.46
N ALA A 145 24.42 -21.88 -12.47
CA ALA A 145 24.86 -23.16 -11.91
C ALA A 145 24.47 -23.33 -10.42
N ASN A 146 24.53 -22.25 -9.62
CA ASN A 146 24.28 -22.26 -8.18
C ASN A 146 22.85 -21.85 -7.77
N GLY A 147 21.90 -21.86 -8.70
CA GLY A 147 20.53 -21.43 -8.46
C GLY A 147 20.16 -20.10 -9.15
N PRO A 148 18.96 -19.56 -8.87
CA PRO A 148 18.44 -18.39 -9.54
C PRO A 148 19.13 -17.10 -9.05
N GLN A 149 19.65 -16.32 -9.97
CA GLN A 149 20.21 -14.99 -9.72
C GLN A 149 19.17 -13.92 -10.01
N GLN A 150 18.90 -13.05 -9.02
CA GLN A 150 18.02 -11.90 -9.22
C GLN A 150 18.67 -10.87 -10.15
N LEU A 151 17.97 -10.50 -11.22
CA LEU A 151 18.32 -9.39 -12.11
C LEU A 151 17.47 -8.15 -11.81
N LEU A 152 16.20 -8.35 -11.47
CA LEU A 152 15.26 -7.30 -11.09
C LEU A 152 14.39 -7.77 -9.93
N ALA A 153 14.42 -7.02 -8.82
CA ALA A 153 13.49 -7.21 -7.72
C ALA A 153 12.04 -6.95 -8.17
N PRO A 154 11.03 -7.48 -7.48
CA PRO A 154 9.64 -7.14 -7.73
C PRO A 154 9.44 -5.62 -7.84
N THR A 155 8.91 -5.16 -8.97
CA THR A 155 8.64 -3.75 -9.20
C THR A 155 7.27 -3.56 -9.85
N PRO A 156 6.48 -2.55 -9.42
CA PRO A 156 5.19 -2.26 -10.00
C PRO A 156 5.26 -1.34 -11.22
N PHE A 157 6.45 -1.07 -11.74
CA PHE A 157 6.68 -0.13 -12.83
C PHE A 157 7.29 -0.83 -14.04
N HIS A 158 6.63 -0.74 -15.20
CA HIS A 158 7.15 -1.36 -16.42
C HIS A 158 8.48 -0.73 -16.86
N ASN A 159 8.71 0.53 -16.50
CA ASN A 159 9.98 1.24 -16.77
C ASN A 159 11.18 0.59 -16.07
N GLY A 160 10.97 -0.17 -14.97
CA GLY A 160 12.04 -0.92 -14.31
C GLY A 160 12.66 -1.97 -15.24
N VAL A 161 11.81 -2.71 -15.96
CA VAL A 161 12.23 -3.69 -16.98
C VAL A 161 12.93 -2.99 -18.14
N ALA A 162 12.38 -1.87 -18.60
CA ALA A 162 12.98 -1.14 -19.71
C ALA A 162 14.38 -0.62 -19.35
N ASN A 163 14.56 -0.11 -18.13
CA ASN A 163 15.84 0.36 -17.62
C ASN A 163 16.85 -0.78 -17.47
N LEU A 164 16.43 -1.92 -16.92
CA LEU A 164 17.29 -3.11 -16.78
C LEU A 164 17.97 -3.43 -18.11
N PHE A 165 17.18 -3.69 -19.15
CA PHE A 165 17.70 -4.13 -20.44
C PHE A 165 18.30 -3.01 -21.28
N ASN A 166 18.20 -1.75 -20.86
CA ASN A 166 18.96 -0.65 -21.46
C ASN A 166 20.38 -0.53 -20.87
N THR A 167 20.59 -1.02 -19.64
CA THR A 167 21.87 -0.93 -18.93
C THR A 167 22.58 -2.26 -18.78
N SER A 168 21.86 -3.37 -18.87
CA SER A 168 22.34 -4.72 -18.57
C SER A 168 21.58 -5.72 -19.43
N HIS A 169 22.22 -6.16 -20.52
CA HIS A 169 21.67 -7.22 -21.37
C HIS A 169 21.82 -8.58 -20.70
N LEU A 170 20.93 -9.50 -21.06
CA LEU A 170 21.07 -10.90 -20.70
C LEU A 170 22.37 -11.44 -21.31
N VAL A 171 23.07 -12.25 -20.52
CA VAL A 171 24.29 -12.94 -20.95
C VAL A 171 24.07 -14.42 -20.75
N ALA A 172 24.31 -15.21 -21.79
CA ALA A 172 24.23 -16.67 -21.70
C ALA A 172 25.19 -17.20 -20.64
N GLU A 173 24.75 -18.17 -19.85
CA GLU A 173 25.60 -18.81 -18.85
C GLU A 173 26.65 -19.68 -19.54
N GLU A 174 27.92 -19.49 -19.19
CA GLU A 174 29.00 -20.38 -19.63
C GLU A 174 28.97 -21.67 -18.79
N GLY A 175 28.48 -22.77 -19.38
CA GLY A 175 28.47 -24.08 -18.75
C GLY A 175 27.07 -24.61 -18.45
N ALA A 176 26.94 -25.37 -17.38
CA ALA A 176 25.71 -26.10 -17.05
C ALA A 176 24.84 -25.32 -16.05
N THR A 177 23.53 -25.28 -16.29
CA THR A 177 22.53 -24.62 -15.45
C THR A 177 21.76 -25.63 -14.59
N SER A 178 21.40 -25.24 -13.36
CA SER A 178 20.58 -26.07 -12.47
C SER A 178 19.11 -25.70 -12.62
N LEU A 179 18.52 -26.04 -13.77
CA LEU A 179 17.16 -25.65 -14.14
C LEU A 179 16.13 -26.14 -13.12
N TYR A 180 16.11 -27.44 -12.80
CA TYR A 180 15.09 -28.00 -11.91
C TYR A 180 15.22 -27.47 -10.48
N ASP A 181 16.43 -27.39 -9.95
CA ASP A 181 16.66 -26.85 -8.61
C ASP A 181 16.29 -25.36 -8.54
N SER A 182 16.54 -24.58 -9.60
CA SER A 182 16.19 -23.16 -9.66
C SER A 182 14.68 -22.93 -9.70
N VAL A 183 13.93 -23.73 -10.47
CA VAL A 183 12.47 -23.66 -10.49
C VAL A 183 11.91 -24.01 -9.11
N ILE A 184 12.45 -25.04 -8.45
CA ILE A 184 12.04 -25.41 -7.08
C ILE A 184 12.32 -24.29 -6.08
N SER A 185 13.49 -23.65 -6.15
CA SER A 185 13.82 -22.49 -5.30
C SER A 185 12.80 -21.37 -5.49
N MET A 186 12.49 -21.02 -6.74
CA MET A 186 11.52 -19.95 -7.03
C MET A 186 10.11 -20.29 -6.57
N ILE A 187 9.65 -21.54 -6.72
CA ILE A 187 8.36 -21.97 -6.15
C ILE A 187 8.33 -21.78 -4.62
N GLY A 188 9.44 -22.05 -3.93
CA GLY A 188 9.53 -21.91 -2.48
C GLY A 188 9.61 -20.45 -2.00
N GLU A 189 10.14 -19.56 -2.83
CA GLU A 189 10.38 -18.15 -2.48
C GLU A 189 9.24 -17.21 -2.92
N ILE A 190 8.41 -17.62 -3.90
CA ILE A 190 7.46 -16.73 -4.58
C ILE A 190 6.48 -16.02 -3.65
N GLU A 191 6.00 -16.68 -2.59
CA GLU A 191 5.09 -16.06 -1.62
C GLU A 191 5.76 -14.89 -0.88
N GLY A 192 7.05 -15.01 -0.56
CA GLY A 192 7.83 -13.94 0.07
C GLY A 192 8.22 -12.81 -0.88
N LEU A 193 8.12 -13.04 -2.19
CA LEU A 193 8.39 -12.02 -3.21
C LEU A 193 7.17 -11.13 -3.50
N LYS A 194 5.96 -11.53 -3.08
CA LYS A 194 4.75 -10.74 -3.29
C LYS A 194 4.83 -9.41 -2.53
N PRO A 195 4.72 -8.25 -3.21
CA PRO A 195 4.64 -6.97 -2.52
C PRO A 195 3.46 -6.87 -1.55
N GLN A 196 2.35 -7.54 -1.89
CA GLN A 196 1.19 -7.72 -1.02
C GLN A 196 0.82 -9.22 -0.97
N PRO A 197 0.60 -9.80 0.23
CA PRO A 197 0.31 -11.24 0.36
C PRO A 197 -0.89 -11.74 -0.45
N GLU A 198 -1.83 -10.84 -0.71
CA GLU A 198 -3.08 -11.12 -1.41
C GLU A 198 -2.87 -11.36 -2.92
N MET A 199 -1.77 -10.89 -3.52
CA MET A 199 -1.57 -10.96 -4.97
C MET A 199 -1.54 -12.40 -5.49
N ALA A 200 -2.16 -12.62 -6.65
CA ALA A 200 -1.96 -13.85 -7.41
C ALA A 200 -0.53 -13.88 -7.96
N ALA A 201 0.15 -15.02 -7.89
CA ALA A 201 1.52 -15.14 -8.39
C ALA A 201 1.69 -16.26 -9.42
N SER A 202 2.55 -16.03 -10.41
CA SER A 202 2.89 -17.00 -11.44
C SER A 202 4.36 -16.90 -11.84
N ILE A 203 4.89 -17.97 -12.41
CA ILE A 203 6.24 -18.02 -12.97
C ILE A 203 6.14 -18.11 -14.49
N VAL A 204 6.93 -17.32 -15.20
CA VAL A 204 7.16 -17.45 -16.64
C VAL A 204 8.57 -17.98 -16.83
N LEU A 205 8.69 -19.28 -17.07
CA LEU A 205 9.96 -19.96 -17.32
C LEU A 205 10.30 -19.85 -18.82
N ILE A 206 11.48 -19.32 -19.13
CA ILE A 206 11.98 -19.23 -20.50
C ILE A 206 13.20 -20.15 -20.60
N SER A 207 13.10 -21.25 -21.33
CA SER A 207 14.11 -22.32 -21.34
C SER A 207 13.99 -23.21 -22.58
N ASP A 208 15.05 -23.96 -22.91
CA ASP A 208 15.01 -25.07 -23.87
C ASP A 208 14.51 -26.38 -23.21
N GLY A 209 14.34 -26.37 -21.88
CA GLY A 209 13.84 -27.48 -21.07
C GLY A 209 14.88 -28.54 -20.75
N THR A 210 16.13 -28.35 -21.16
CA THR A 210 17.21 -29.31 -20.89
C THR A 210 17.91 -29.02 -19.57
N ASP A 211 18.23 -30.09 -18.85
CA ASP A 211 19.07 -30.04 -17.66
C ASP A 211 20.14 -31.11 -17.83
N PRO A 212 21.42 -30.74 -18.06
CA PRO A 212 22.48 -31.70 -18.38
C PRO A 212 22.92 -32.57 -17.17
N GLY A 213 22.10 -32.64 -16.12
CA GLY A 213 22.36 -33.44 -14.92
C GLY A 213 23.07 -32.66 -13.82
N THR A 214 22.91 -31.34 -13.83
CA THR A 214 23.44 -30.43 -12.81
C THR A 214 22.50 -30.30 -11.61
N SER A 215 21.20 -30.48 -11.83
CA SER A 215 20.24 -30.50 -10.72
C SER A 215 20.24 -31.82 -9.95
N GLN A 216 19.98 -31.73 -8.65
CA GLN A 216 19.71 -32.91 -7.81
C GLN A 216 18.26 -33.39 -7.94
N ALA A 217 17.33 -32.47 -8.20
CA ALA A 217 15.92 -32.78 -8.36
C ALA A 217 15.62 -33.57 -9.64
N GLN A 218 14.55 -34.36 -9.61
CA GLN A 218 14.00 -34.99 -10.81
C GLN A 218 12.91 -34.11 -11.43
N PRO A 219 12.68 -34.20 -12.76
CA PRO A 219 11.63 -33.45 -13.45
C PRO A 219 10.25 -33.54 -12.78
N ALA A 220 9.86 -34.75 -12.34
CA ALA A 220 8.57 -34.99 -11.71
C ALA A 220 8.40 -34.27 -10.36
N ASP A 221 9.50 -34.05 -9.63
CA ASP A 221 9.46 -33.36 -8.33
C ASP A 221 9.09 -31.88 -8.51
N VAL A 222 9.56 -31.25 -9.60
CA VAL A 222 9.25 -29.86 -9.94
C VAL A 222 7.74 -29.69 -10.15
N ILE A 223 7.16 -30.58 -10.96
CA ILE A 223 5.72 -30.53 -11.31
C ILE A 223 4.86 -30.71 -10.05
N GLN A 224 5.18 -31.70 -9.23
CA GLN A 224 4.44 -31.97 -8.00
C GLN A 224 4.51 -30.79 -7.03
N ARG A 225 5.67 -30.16 -6.88
CA ARG A 225 5.85 -28.99 -6.01
C ARG A 225 5.08 -27.77 -6.52
N ALA A 226 5.13 -27.49 -7.83
CA ALA A 226 4.38 -26.40 -8.42
C ALA A 226 2.86 -26.58 -8.23
N ALA A 227 2.36 -27.79 -8.50
CA ALA A 227 0.95 -28.13 -8.32
C ALA A 227 0.50 -28.01 -6.85
N ALA A 228 1.34 -28.47 -5.91
CA ALA A 228 1.06 -28.40 -4.48
C ALA A 228 1.11 -26.96 -3.93
N ALA A 229 2.05 -26.13 -4.43
CA ALA A 229 2.14 -24.72 -4.09
C ALA A 229 1.01 -23.89 -4.72
N GLY A 230 0.36 -24.40 -5.78
CA GLY A 230 -0.66 -23.68 -6.53
C GLY A 230 -0.12 -22.49 -7.31
N VAL A 231 1.12 -22.62 -7.80
CA VAL A 231 1.82 -21.59 -8.58
C VAL A 231 1.80 -22.02 -10.05
N PRO A 232 1.06 -21.31 -10.92
CA PRO A 232 1.10 -21.57 -12.36
C PRO A 232 2.48 -21.29 -12.95
N ILE A 233 3.01 -22.24 -13.72
CA ILE A 233 4.26 -22.07 -14.47
C ILE A 233 3.95 -22.04 -15.96
N HIS A 234 4.00 -20.85 -16.54
CA HIS A 234 3.96 -20.67 -17.99
C HIS A 234 5.35 -20.91 -18.56
N THR A 235 5.47 -21.62 -19.68
CA THR A 235 6.76 -21.91 -20.28
C THR A 235 6.86 -21.31 -21.68
N LEU A 236 7.90 -20.52 -21.92
CA LEU A 236 8.27 -20.01 -23.24
C LEU A 236 9.45 -20.84 -23.75
N HIS A 237 9.20 -21.72 -24.70
CA HIS A 237 10.22 -22.59 -25.26
C HIS A 237 11.12 -21.81 -26.22
N ILE A 238 12.44 -21.93 -26.02
CA ILE A 238 13.48 -21.45 -26.93
C ILE A 238 14.09 -22.64 -27.67
N GLU A 239 14.47 -22.45 -28.94
CA GLU A 239 15.02 -23.55 -29.74
C GLU A 239 16.54 -23.55 -29.70
N ASP A 240 17.18 -24.63 -29.23
CA ASP A 240 18.61 -24.87 -29.51
C ASP A 240 18.75 -26.01 -30.53
N PRO A 241 19.01 -25.68 -31.82
CA PRO A 241 19.20 -26.68 -32.86
C PRO A 241 20.37 -27.64 -32.59
N ALA A 242 21.33 -27.26 -31.73
CA ALA A 242 22.49 -28.09 -31.42
C ALA A 242 22.13 -29.32 -30.54
N LEU A 243 20.96 -29.33 -29.89
CA LEU A 243 20.54 -30.38 -28.95
C LEU A 243 20.05 -31.68 -29.62
N GLY A 244 19.71 -31.66 -30.91
CA GLY A 244 19.22 -32.84 -31.64
C GLY A 244 18.03 -33.51 -30.94
N ALA A 245 18.20 -34.75 -30.46
CA ALA A 245 17.15 -35.49 -29.74
C ALA A 245 16.80 -34.90 -28.36
N GLY A 246 17.70 -34.11 -27.75
CA GLY A 246 17.45 -33.42 -26.48
C GLY A 246 16.37 -32.34 -26.60
N LEU A 247 16.20 -31.76 -27.79
CA LEU A 247 15.21 -30.72 -28.07
C LEU A 247 13.78 -31.20 -27.78
N GLU A 248 13.41 -32.39 -28.30
CA GLU A 248 12.06 -32.93 -28.09
C GLU A 248 11.83 -33.37 -26.63
N LEU A 249 12.88 -33.79 -25.92
CA LEU A 249 12.78 -34.13 -24.50
C LEU A 249 12.57 -32.88 -23.64
N GLY A 250 13.34 -31.81 -23.88
CA GLY A 250 13.19 -30.53 -23.19
C GLY A 250 11.82 -29.91 -23.46
N ARG A 251 11.39 -29.88 -24.73
CA ARG A 251 10.03 -29.42 -25.11
C ARG A 251 8.93 -30.23 -24.41
N ALA A 252 9.06 -31.55 -24.37
CA ALA A 252 8.09 -32.40 -23.68
C ALA A 252 8.03 -32.09 -22.18
N TYR A 253 9.20 -31.92 -21.54
CA TYR A 253 9.28 -31.53 -20.13
C TYR A 253 8.58 -30.19 -19.86
N LEU A 254 8.88 -29.14 -20.64
CA LEU A 254 8.26 -27.81 -20.44
C LEU A 254 6.74 -27.86 -20.58
N ARG A 255 6.23 -28.61 -21.57
CA ARG A 255 4.78 -28.82 -21.74
C ARG A 255 4.16 -29.57 -20.57
N ASP A 256 4.81 -30.62 -20.08
CA ASP A 256 4.31 -31.42 -18.97
C ASP A 256 4.36 -30.60 -17.66
N LEU A 257 5.39 -29.77 -17.47
CA LEU A 257 5.53 -28.83 -16.36
C LEU A 257 4.42 -27.77 -16.38
N SER A 258 4.20 -27.12 -17.53
CA SER A 258 3.16 -26.10 -17.63
C SER A 258 1.78 -26.71 -17.40
N THR A 259 1.51 -27.89 -17.98
CA THR A 259 0.21 -28.57 -17.82
C THR A 259 0.00 -28.98 -16.36
N GLY A 260 0.99 -29.62 -15.73
CA GLY A 260 0.88 -30.08 -14.35
C GLY A 260 0.81 -28.95 -13.32
N SER A 261 1.34 -27.78 -13.63
CA SER A 261 1.22 -26.57 -12.81
C SER A 261 0.03 -25.67 -13.17
N ARG A 262 -0.80 -26.05 -14.16
CA ARG A 262 -1.92 -25.24 -14.71
C ARG A 262 -1.50 -23.96 -15.45
N GLY A 263 -0.24 -23.87 -15.85
CA GLY A 263 0.25 -22.87 -16.80
C GLY A 263 -0.01 -23.24 -18.26
N VAL A 264 0.69 -22.55 -19.17
CA VAL A 264 0.59 -22.74 -20.63
C VAL A 264 1.99 -22.81 -21.21
N ALA A 265 2.21 -23.77 -22.12
CA ALA A 265 3.44 -23.87 -22.89
C ALA A 265 3.24 -23.26 -24.28
N VAL A 266 4.14 -22.36 -24.67
CA VAL A 266 4.15 -21.72 -25.98
C VAL A 266 5.58 -21.58 -26.49
N GLU A 267 5.75 -21.43 -27.79
CA GLU A 267 7.04 -21.08 -28.40
C GLU A 267 7.30 -19.59 -28.24
N LEU A 268 8.53 -19.20 -27.90
CA LEU A 268 8.92 -17.77 -27.76
C LEU A 268 8.64 -16.98 -29.05
N ALA A 269 8.80 -17.61 -30.21
CA ALA A 269 8.58 -17.01 -31.51
C ALA A 269 7.09 -16.83 -31.88
N SER A 270 6.14 -17.29 -31.06
CA SER A 270 4.69 -17.25 -31.35
C SER A 270 4.01 -16.03 -30.71
N PRO A 271 3.65 -14.98 -31.47
CA PRO A 271 3.03 -13.79 -30.90
C PRO A 271 1.64 -14.08 -30.29
N GLU A 272 0.88 -14.97 -30.91
CA GLU A 272 -0.42 -15.41 -30.39
C GLU A 272 -0.26 -16.21 -29.09
N GLY A 273 0.78 -17.04 -29.01
CA GLY A 273 1.13 -17.77 -27.80
C GLY A 273 1.51 -16.85 -26.65
N LEU A 274 2.38 -15.86 -26.91
CA LEU A 274 2.76 -14.85 -25.91
C LEU A 274 1.52 -14.08 -25.41
N ALA A 275 0.68 -13.60 -26.32
CA ALA A 275 -0.56 -12.92 -25.96
C ALA A 275 -1.49 -13.79 -25.10
N ALA A 276 -1.57 -15.10 -25.36
CA ALA A 276 -2.36 -16.02 -24.55
C ALA A 276 -1.81 -16.14 -23.11
N VAL A 277 -0.49 -16.16 -22.94
CA VAL A 277 0.14 -16.16 -21.60
C VAL A 277 -0.15 -14.85 -20.87
N TRP A 278 0.05 -13.70 -21.52
CA TRP A 278 -0.19 -12.38 -20.91
C TRP A 278 -1.65 -12.19 -20.49
N ASN A 279 -2.59 -12.54 -21.36
CA ASN A 279 -4.02 -12.46 -21.07
C ASN A 279 -4.43 -13.38 -19.92
N ARG A 280 -3.82 -14.57 -19.83
CA ARG A 280 -4.09 -15.49 -18.72
C ARG A 280 -3.62 -14.92 -17.39
N ILE A 281 -2.40 -14.39 -17.33
CA ILE A 281 -1.87 -13.72 -16.13
C ILE A 281 -2.78 -12.56 -15.74
N ALA A 282 -3.08 -11.66 -16.67
CA ALA A 282 -3.95 -10.51 -16.45
C ALA A 282 -5.35 -10.89 -15.93
N GLY A 283 -5.85 -12.08 -16.29
CA GLY A 283 -7.13 -12.61 -15.82
C GLY A 283 -7.20 -12.90 -14.31
N PHE A 284 -6.06 -12.95 -13.61
CA PHE A 284 -5.99 -13.13 -12.15
C PHE A 284 -5.80 -11.81 -11.38
N ARG A 285 -5.76 -10.67 -12.06
CA ARG A 285 -5.55 -9.35 -11.43
C ARG A 285 -6.69 -8.96 -10.48
N ASP A 286 -7.92 -9.26 -10.88
CA ASP A 286 -9.12 -8.86 -10.18
C ASP A 286 -9.63 -9.99 -9.30
N HIS A 287 -9.75 -9.72 -8.00
CA HIS A 287 -10.31 -10.67 -7.05
C HIS A 287 -11.78 -10.34 -6.81
N SER A 288 -12.58 -11.38 -6.66
CA SER A 288 -14.03 -11.26 -6.46
C SER A 288 -14.36 -11.13 -4.99
N TRP A 289 -15.31 -10.27 -4.67
CA TRP A 289 -15.93 -10.23 -3.35
C TRP A 289 -17.17 -11.11 -3.36
N ILE A 290 -17.28 -11.97 -2.36
CA ILE A 290 -18.49 -12.75 -2.10
C ILE A 290 -19.02 -12.36 -0.73
N ARG A 291 -20.34 -12.33 -0.59
CA ARG A 291 -21.00 -11.95 0.65
C ARG A 291 -21.98 -13.03 1.07
N TYR A 292 -22.02 -13.32 2.36
CA TYR A 292 -22.97 -14.26 2.92
C TYR A 292 -23.38 -13.84 4.34
N THR A 293 -24.53 -14.30 4.80
CA THR A 293 -25.00 -14.07 6.17
C THR A 293 -24.69 -15.26 7.04
N VAL A 294 -24.16 -15.02 8.23
CA VAL A 294 -23.80 -16.07 9.18
C VAL A 294 -25.06 -16.81 9.66
N PRO A 295 -25.10 -18.15 9.58
CA PRO A 295 -26.28 -18.93 9.95
C PRO A 295 -26.53 -18.96 11.47
N GLU A 296 -25.46 -19.01 12.27
CA GLU A 296 -25.51 -18.96 13.73
C GLU A 296 -24.51 -17.93 14.27
N VAL A 297 -25.03 -16.90 14.94
CA VAL A 297 -24.21 -15.79 15.48
C VAL A 297 -23.40 -16.29 16.67
N VAL A 298 -22.14 -16.65 16.40
CA VAL A 298 -21.17 -17.05 17.42
C VAL A 298 -19.95 -16.15 17.31
N GLY A 299 -19.54 -15.57 18.43
CA GLY A 299 -18.30 -14.80 18.53
C GLY A 299 -17.06 -15.69 18.57
N GLY A 300 -15.93 -15.14 18.19
CA GLY A 300 -14.63 -15.81 18.17
C GLY A 300 -14.12 -16.11 16.76
N THR A 301 -13.04 -16.88 16.70
CA THR A 301 -12.41 -17.30 15.45
C THR A 301 -13.03 -18.62 14.99
N VAL A 302 -13.61 -18.61 13.80
CA VAL A 302 -14.37 -19.73 13.24
C VAL A 302 -13.86 -20.09 11.85
N PRO A 303 -13.76 -21.39 11.51
CA PRO A 303 -13.31 -21.81 10.20
C PRO A 303 -14.42 -21.58 9.16
N VAL A 304 -14.03 -21.11 7.98
CA VAL A 304 -14.90 -20.92 6.82
C VAL A 304 -14.30 -21.67 5.63
N GLU A 305 -15.11 -22.54 5.03
CA GLU A 305 -14.75 -23.24 3.79
C GLU A 305 -15.57 -22.66 2.63
N VAL A 306 -14.90 -22.34 1.52
CA VAL A 306 -15.53 -21.94 0.26
C VAL A 306 -15.18 -23.00 -0.78
N SER A 307 -16.16 -23.44 -1.56
CA SER A 307 -15.97 -24.43 -2.63
C SER A 307 -16.86 -24.11 -3.83
N LEU A 308 -16.49 -24.58 -5.02
CA LEU A 308 -17.40 -24.51 -6.18
C LEU A 308 -18.56 -25.46 -5.96
N LEU A 309 -19.80 -25.03 -6.19
CA LEU A 309 -20.98 -25.86 -5.91
C LEU A 309 -20.95 -27.19 -6.68
N ASN A 310 -20.52 -27.14 -7.94
CA ASN A 310 -20.48 -28.27 -8.87
C ASN A 310 -19.19 -29.12 -8.76
N ASN A 311 -18.15 -28.61 -8.12
CA ASN A 311 -16.87 -29.28 -7.91
C ASN A 311 -16.32 -28.95 -6.52
N ARG A 312 -16.71 -29.77 -5.53
CA ARG A 312 -16.36 -29.55 -4.13
C ARG A 312 -14.88 -29.76 -3.80
N ASP A 313 -14.13 -30.37 -4.70
CA ASP A 313 -12.69 -30.56 -4.52
C ASP A 313 -11.91 -29.28 -4.81
N THR A 314 -12.46 -28.37 -5.63
CA THR A 314 -11.96 -26.99 -5.76
C THR A 314 -12.47 -26.15 -4.61
N LYS A 315 -11.63 -26.03 -3.57
CA LYS A 315 -12.01 -25.38 -2.32
C LYS A 315 -10.84 -24.65 -1.65
N ALA A 316 -11.20 -23.72 -0.78
CA ALA A 316 -10.31 -22.94 0.06
C ALA A 316 -10.86 -22.89 1.49
N MET A 317 -9.97 -22.79 2.46
CA MET A 317 -10.32 -22.62 3.87
C MET A 317 -9.64 -21.39 4.43
N THR A 318 -10.34 -20.67 5.30
CA THR A 318 -9.79 -19.56 6.07
C THR A 318 -10.40 -19.57 7.48
N GLU A 319 -9.86 -18.74 8.36
CA GLU A 319 -10.47 -18.46 9.66
C GLU A 319 -11.00 -17.03 9.66
N VAL A 320 -12.23 -16.84 10.12
CA VAL A 320 -12.82 -15.51 10.27
C VAL A 320 -13.00 -15.23 11.75
N THR A 321 -12.53 -14.07 12.21
CA THR A 321 -12.68 -13.66 13.61
C THR A 321 -13.83 -12.68 13.74
N ILE A 322 -14.88 -13.10 14.44
CA ILE A 322 -16.04 -12.27 14.77
C ILE A 322 -15.84 -11.75 16.19
N SER A 323 -15.58 -10.46 16.34
CA SER A 323 -15.53 -9.86 17.67
C SER A 323 -16.93 -9.65 18.25
N THR A 324 -17.05 -9.84 19.56
CA THR A 324 -18.23 -9.45 20.36
C THR A 324 -17.86 -8.44 21.45
N ALA A 325 -16.68 -7.80 21.35
CA ALA A 325 -16.25 -6.81 22.32
C ALA A 325 -17.16 -5.57 22.22
N ALA A 326 -17.70 -5.09 23.33
CA ALA A 326 -18.49 -3.87 23.34
C ALA A 326 -17.60 -2.63 23.18
N PRO A 327 -18.09 -1.57 22.51
CA PRO A 327 -17.37 -0.30 22.47
C PRO A 327 -17.21 0.29 23.87
N ASN A 328 -16.08 0.93 24.13
CA ASN A 328 -15.84 1.75 25.31
C ASN A 328 -16.15 3.21 24.97
N VAL A 329 -17.01 3.86 25.76
CA VAL A 329 -17.48 5.23 25.51
C VAL A 329 -17.10 6.12 26.68
N VAL A 330 -16.51 7.28 26.39
CA VAL A 330 -16.09 8.25 27.40
C VAL A 330 -16.60 9.63 27.03
N ILE A 331 -17.35 10.26 27.94
CA ILE A 331 -17.71 11.67 27.82
C ILE A 331 -16.58 12.51 28.41
N GLU A 332 -16.04 13.43 27.62
CA GLU A 332 -14.92 14.29 28.00
C GLU A 332 -15.44 15.59 28.60
N VAL A 333 -15.64 15.60 29.92
CA VAL A 333 -15.92 16.82 30.68
C VAL A 333 -14.84 17.02 31.74
N PRO A 334 -14.00 18.07 31.63
CA PRO A 334 -13.00 18.42 32.65
C PRO A 334 -13.65 18.59 34.02
N ARG A 335 -12.98 18.17 35.11
CA ARG A 335 -13.57 18.14 36.45
C ARG A 335 -14.00 19.54 36.92
N GLU A 336 -13.20 20.54 36.58
CA GLU A 336 -13.43 21.97 36.83
C GLU A 336 -14.68 22.51 36.11
N SER A 337 -15.11 21.86 35.03
CA SER A 337 -16.27 22.26 34.22
C SER A 337 -17.54 21.49 34.58
N ARG A 338 -17.56 20.76 35.70
CA ARG A 338 -18.72 19.95 36.15
C ARG A 338 -19.66 20.68 37.11
N SER A 339 -19.61 22.00 37.13
CA SER A 339 -20.50 22.84 37.93
C SER A 339 -21.24 23.82 37.04
N LEU A 340 -22.56 23.94 37.23
CA LEU A 340 -23.42 24.88 36.52
C LEU A 340 -24.21 25.73 37.51
N THR A 341 -24.36 27.02 37.21
CA THR A 341 -25.30 27.90 37.92
C THR A 341 -26.43 28.27 36.97
N LEU A 342 -27.68 27.95 37.33
CA LEU A 342 -28.85 28.19 36.48
C LEU A 342 -29.83 29.18 37.16
N PRO A 343 -30.36 30.17 36.44
CA PRO A 343 -31.36 31.10 36.97
C PRO A 343 -32.77 30.48 37.07
N ASP A 344 -33.07 29.53 36.19
CA ASP A 344 -34.35 28.85 36.10
C ASP A 344 -34.14 27.39 35.68
N LEU A 345 -34.47 26.47 36.58
CA LEU A 345 -34.25 25.03 36.40
C LEU A 345 -35.26 24.39 35.44
N GLU A 346 -36.38 25.06 35.15
CA GLU A 346 -37.41 24.59 34.23
C GLU A 346 -37.13 25.01 32.77
N LYS A 347 -36.08 25.82 32.55
CA LYS A 347 -35.68 26.24 31.20
C LYS A 347 -34.65 25.30 30.59
N PRO A 348 -34.75 25.01 29.29
CA PRO A 348 -33.78 24.19 28.60
C PRO A 348 -32.42 24.88 28.52
N VAL A 349 -31.35 24.11 28.74
CA VAL A 349 -29.96 24.57 28.66
C VAL A 349 -29.25 23.82 27.54
N LYS A 350 -28.49 24.53 26.71
CA LYS A 350 -27.66 23.93 25.65
C LYS A 350 -26.25 23.71 26.17
N LEU A 351 -25.76 22.48 26.09
CA LEU A 351 -24.38 22.12 26.41
C LEU A 351 -23.67 21.55 25.18
N GLY A 352 -22.43 21.96 24.95
CA GLY A 352 -21.49 21.27 24.07
C GLY A 352 -20.84 20.11 24.81
N LEU A 353 -20.81 18.93 24.19
CA LEU A 353 -20.21 17.72 24.75
C LEU A 353 -19.31 17.05 23.72
N THR A 354 -18.19 16.52 24.19
CA THR A 354 -17.23 15.74 23.41
C THR A 354 -17.24 14.32 23.92
N THR A 355 -17.24 13.35 23.00
CA THR A 355 -17.24 11.92 23.35
C THR A 355 -16.20 11.19 22.53
N THR A 356 -15.49 10.27 23.17
CA THR A 356 -14.55 9.36 22.52
C THR A 356 -15.08 7.94 22.61
N VAL A 357 -15.04 7.21 21.49
CA VAL A 357 -15.40 5.79 21.41
C VAL A 357 -14.17 5.00 20.98
N SER A 358 -13.90 3.89 21.67
CA SER A 358 -12.80 2.98 21.33
C SER A 358 -13.19 1.52 21.54
N TRP A 359 -12.51 0.59 20.89
CA TRP A 359 -12.75 -0.84 21.08
C TRP A 359 -11.52 -1.52 21.67
N LEU A 360 -11.72 -2.37 22.68
CA LEU A 360 -10.61 -3.05 23.39
C LEU A 360 -9.88 -4.08 22.52
N ASP A 361 -10.51 -4.53 21.45
CA ASP A 361 -9.95 -5.46 20.46
C ASP A 361 -9.23 -4.75 19.30
N GLY A 362 -9.22 -3.40 19.28
CA GLY A 362 -8.64 -2.59 18.21
C GLY A 362 -9.42 -2.62 16.89
N GLN A 363 -10.59 -3.26 16.82
CA GLN A 363 -11.43 -3.30 15.63
C GLN A 363 -12.49 -2.20 15.70
N GLU A 364 -12.24 -1.09 15.02
CA GLU A 364 -13.22 -0.01 14.90
C GLU A 364 -14.45 -0.46 14.11
N ARG A 365 -15.64 -0.05 14.57
CA ARG A 365 -16.91 -0.41 13.96
C ARG A 365 -17.79 0.83 13.84
N GLU A 366 -18.64 0.86 12.82
CA GLU A 366 -19.54 1.99 12.62
C GLU A 366 -20.54 2.09 13.80
N ILE A 367 -20.81 3.31 14.28
CA ILE A 367 -21.85 3.56 15.28
C ILE A 367 -23.17 3.81 14.54
N THR A 368 -24.17 2.96 14.78
CA THR A 368 -25.48 3.06 14.12
C THR A 368 -26.49 3.88 14.92
N ALA A 369 -26.32 3.95 16.25
CA ALA A 369 -27.16 4.78 17.12
C ALA A 369 -26.37 5.31 18.32
N ALA A 370 -26.64 6.56 18.71
CA ALA A 370 -26.12 7.14 19.94
C ALA A 370 -27.18 8.00 20.63
N GLN A 371 -27.21 7.98 21.96
CA GLN A 371 -28.21 8.69 22.77
C GLN A 371 -27.58 9.29 24.01
N LEU A 372 -28.00 10.51 24.35
CA LEU A 372 -27.67 11.13 25.64
C LEU A 372 -28.76 10.79 26.66
N LEU A 373 -28.35 10.22 27.79
CA LEU A 373 -29.17 10.04 28.98
C LEU A 373 -28.82 11.10 30.03
N VAL A 374 -29.85 11.67 30.67
CA VAL A 374 -29.69 12.52 31.86
C VAL A 374 -30.56 11.93 32.97
N ASN A 375 -29.95 11.62 34.11
CA ASN A 375 -30.58 10.96 35.25
C ASN A 375 -31.32 9.65 34.85
N GLY A 376 -30.76 8.92 33.89
CA GLY A 376 -31.32 7.67 33.35
C GLY A 376 -32.43 7.84 32.31
N GLY A 377 -32.90 9.06 32.05
CA GLY A 377 -33.89 9.35 31.01
C GLY A 377 -33.25 9.78 29.69
N LYS A 378 -33.75 9.29 28.55
CA LYS A 378 -33.31 9.73 27.22
C LYS A 378 -33.67 11.20 27.00
N VAL A 379 -32.66 12.01 26.68
CA VAL A 379 -32.80 13.45 26.43
C VAL A 379 -32.62 13.79 24.96
N ALA A 380 -31.67 13.16 24.27
CA ALA A 380 -31.40 13.44 22.86
C ALA A 380 -30.91 12.19 22.12
N ASP A 381 -31.28 12.08 20.84
CA ASP A 381 -30.56 11.25 19.87
C ASP A 381 -29.36 12.04 19.34
N ILE A 382 -28.21 11.39 19.24
CA ILE A 382 -26.97 11.96 18.75
C ILE A 382 -26.70 11.32 17.37
N PRO A 383 -26.65 12.10 16.28
CA PRO A 383 -26.23 11.58 14.99
C PRO A 383 -24.82 11.00 15.10
N ALA A 384 -24.58 9.79 14.57
CA ALA A 384 -23.29 9.10 14.71
C ALA A 384 -22.09 9.94 14.23
N LYS A 385 -22.27 10.68 13.13
CA LYS A 385 -21.27 11.62 12.58
C LYS A 385 -20.88 12.78 13.51
N ASP A 386 -21.77 13.15 14.44
CA ASP A 386 -21.60 14.27 15.36
C ASP A 386 -21.15 13.76 16.75
N LEU A 387 -21.00 12.44 16.95
CA LEU A 387 -20.71 11.84 18.25
C LEU A 387 -19.42 12.36 18.89
N ALA A 388 -18.40 12.65 18.07
CA ALA A 388 -17.13 13.21 18.52
C ALA A 388 -17.33 14.58 19.20
N SER A 389 -18.25 15.40 18.70
CA SER A 389 -18.61 16.69 19.31
C SER A 389 -20.02 17.11 18.91
N PHE A 390 -20.92 17.19 19.89
CA PHE A 390 -22.33 17.54 19.66
C PHE A 390 -22.84 18.55 20.67
N THR A 391 -23.91 19.25 20.31
CA THR A 391 -24.66 20.12 21.23
C THR A 391 -25.97 19.46 21.61
N ALA A 392 -26.20 19.28 22.91
CA ALA A 392 -27.45 18.75 23.44
C ALA A 392 -28.24 19.83 24.17
N THR A 393 -29.56 19.82 23.99
CA THR A 393 -30.48 20.68 24.75
C THR A 393 -31.09 19.86 25.87
N ILE A 394 -30.71 20.15 27.11
CA ILE A 394 -31.21 19.45 28.30
C ILE A 394 -32.42 20.23 28.83
N PRO A 395 -33.62 19.63 28.85
CA PRO A 395 -34.86 20.35 29.11
C PRO A 395 -34.99 20.82 30.56
N LYS A 396 -34.46 20.03 31.50
CA LYS A 396 -34.58 20.27 32.94
C LYS A 396 -33.41 19.68 33.69
N PHE A 397 -32.86 20.46 34.62
CA PHE A 397 -31.87 20.00 35.60
C PHE A 397 -32.51 19.91 36.99
N LEU A 398 -32.00 18.99 37.81
CA LEU A 398 -32.29 18.94 39.24
C LEU A 398 -31.26 19.79 40.00
N ILE A 399 -31.64 20.32 41.15
CA ILE A 399 -30.65 20.96 42.06
C ILE A 399 -29.74 19.86 42.61
N GLY A 400 -28.43 20.14 42.64
CA GLY A 400 -27.41 19.19 43.05
C GLY A 400 -26.92 18.35 41.87
N ASP A 401 -26.69 17.07 42.11
CA ASP A 401 -25.98 16.20 41.17
C ASP A 401 -26.90 15.68 40.06
N ASN A 402 -26.48 15.87 38.82
CA ASN A 402 -27.14 15.35 37.62
C ASN A 402 -26.18 14.42 36.88
N ARG A 403 -26.64 13.21 36.58
CA ARG A 403 -25.87 12.16 35.92
C ARG A 403 -26.05 12.22 34.42
N LEU A 404 -24.98 12.46 33.67
CA LEU A 404 -24.93 12.41 32.21
C LEU A 404 -24.24 11.13 31.76
N GLU A 405 -24.85 10.43 30.80
CA GLU A 405 -24.32 9.23 30.18
C GLU A 405 -24.62 9.22 28.68
N VAL A 406 -23.73 8.63 27.89
CA VAL A 406 -23.94 8.41 26.47
C VAL A 406 -24.04 6.91 26.24
N VAL A 407 -25.10 6.49 25.57
CA VAL A 407 -25.31 5.11 25.12
C VAL A 407 -25.03 5.07 23.63
N VAL A 408 -24.19 4.15 23.19
CA VAL A 408 -23.90 3.92 21.77
C VAL A 408 -24.24 2.49 21.39
N THR A 409 -24.61 2.27 20.14
CA THR A 409 -24.79 0.95 19.53
C THR A 409 -24.00 0.90 18.23
N ASP A 410 -23.20 -0.13 18.05
CA ASP A 410 -22.37 -0.31 16.85
C ASP A 410 -23.11 -1.05 15.71
N SER A 411 -22.43 -1.27 14.59
CA SER A 411 -22.94 -1.96 13.40
C SER A 411 -23.29 -3.42 13.65
N GLN A 412 -22.74 -4.03 14.71
CA GLN A 412 -23.04 -5.39 15.12
C GLN A 412 -24.23 -5.46 16.11
N GLY A 413 -24.82 -4.29 16.45
CA GLY A 413 -25.91 -4.19 17.42
C GLY A 413 -25.46 -4.25 18.87
N ILE A 414 -24.15 -4.16 19.13
CA ILE A 414 -23.61 -4.21 20.49
C ILE A 414 -23.73 -2.83 21.12
N THR A 415 -24.47 -2.76 22.22
CA THR A 415 -24.71 -1.51 22.96
C THR A 415 -23.75 -1.36 24.12
N SER A 416 -23.25 -0.14 24.34
CA SER A 416 -22.44 0.22 25.51
C SER A 416 -22.87 1.57 26.08
N THR A 417 -22.65 1.74 27.38
CA THR A 417 -22.97 2.97 28.11
C THR A 417 -21.69 3.53 28.72
N SER A 418 -21.48 4.84 28.57
CA SER A 418 -20.34 5.52 29.14
C SER A 418 -20.34 5.48 30.67
N ALA A 419 -19.17 5.68 31.28
CA ALA A 419 -19.14 6.02 32.71
C ALA A 419 -19.94 7.32 32.96
N PRO A 420 -20.65 7.42 34.10
CA PRO A 420 -21.46 8.60 34.40
C PRO A 420 -20.60 9.83 34.70
N VAL A 421 -20.90 10.93 34.03
CA VAL A 421 -20.38 12.26 34.38
C VAL A 421 -21.39 12.97 35.26
N ILE A 422 -20.99 13.30 36.48
CA ILE A 422 -21.82 14.06 37.40
C ILE A 422 -21.60 15.55 37.18
N ILE A 423 -22.67 16.28 36.89
CA ILE A 423 -22.72 17.74 36.80
C ILE A 423 -23.50 18.26 38.01
N SER A 424 -22.84 19.03 38.87
CA SER A 424 -23.48 19.66 40.04
C SER A 424 -24.10 20.99 39.63
N VAL A 425 -25.39 21.15 39.90
CA VAL A 425 -26.19 22.32 39.49
C VAL A 425 -26.65 23.10 40.71
N ALA A 426 -26.32 24.38 40.75
CA ALA A 426 -26.81 25.34 41.75
C ALA A 426 -27.82 26.31 41.11
N GLN A 427 -28.74 26.82 41.92
CA GLN A 427 -29.65 27.89 41.50
C GLN A 427 -29.02 29.25 41.84
N GLY A 428 -28.96 30.15 40.86
CA GLY A 428 -28.40 31.50 41.01
C GLY A 428 -29.23 32.55 40.30
N GLU A 429 -28.72 33.79 40.19
CA GLU A 429 -29.42 34.86 39.45
C GLU A 429 -29.00 34.93 37.97
N GLU A 430 -27.79 34.44 37.64
CA GLU A 430 -27.21 34.47 36.29
C GLU A 430 -26.87 33.06 35.80
N LEU A 431 -26.92 32.87 34.48
CA LEU A 431 -26.56 31.60 33.83
C LEU A 431 -25.04 31.53 33.70
N GLU A 432 -24.42 30.60 34.42
CA GLU A 432 -22.98 30.34 34.34
C GLU A 432 -22.73 28.93 33.81
N VAL A 433 -22.33 28.84 32.54
CA VAL A 433 -21.90 27.59 31.88
C VAL A 433 -20.39 27.67 31.61
N PRO A 434 -19.58 26.75 32.16
CA PRO A 434 -18.14 26.69 31.90
C PRO A 434 -17.82 26.65 30.41
N GLU A 435 -16.71 27.27 30.02
CA GLU A 435 -16.29 27.38 28.61
C GLU A 435 -16.24 26.03 27.89
N ALA A 436 -15.76 24.98 28.57
CA ALA A 436 -15.69 23.62 28.01
C ALA A 436 -17.06 22.99 27.69
N LEU A 437 -18.16 23.52 28.26
CA LEU A 437 -19.53 23.06 28.01
C LEU A 437 -20.33 24.02 27.13
N GLN A 438 -19.72 25.10 26.63
CA GLN A 438 -20.41 26.01 25.72
C GLN A 438 -20.48 25.41 24.30
N PRO A 439 -21.60 25.58 23.59
CA PRO A 439 -21.70 25.11 22.20
C PRO A 439 -20.72 25.88 21.29
N ALA A 440 -20.11 25.17 20.34
CA ALA A 440 -19.16 25.76 19.39
C ALA A 440 -19.79 26.95 18.63
N GLY A 441 -19.15 28.12 18.71
CA GLY A 441 -19.57 29.36 18.03
C GLY A 441 -20.26 30.42 18.89
N SER A 442 -20.28 30.30 20.22
CA SER A 442 -20.91 31.27 21.13
C SER A 442 -20.16 32.61 21.33
N SER A 443 -18.95 32.78 20.79
CA SER A 443 -18.05 33.90 21.11
C SER A 443 -18.11 35.11 20.15
N PHE A 444 -19.30 35.50 19.65
CA PHE A 444 -19.44 36.76 18.89
C PHE A 444 -19.67 37.97 19.83
N SER A 445 -18.63 38.75 20.11
CA SER A 445 -18.74 39.98 20.89
C SER A 445 -19.07 41.20 20.01
N TRP A 446 -20.21 41.85 20.26
CA TRP A 446 -20.64 43.09 19.59
C TRP A 446 -19.63 44.25 19.78
N THR A 447 -18.72 44.16 20.76
CA THR A 447 -17.69 45.19 20.99
C THR A 447 -16.75 45.40 19.80
N TRP A 448 -16.54 44.38 18.96
CA TRP A 448 -15.74 44.51 17.74
C TRP A 448 -16.37 45.45 16.71
N LEU A 449 -17.70 45.50 16.61
CA LEU A 449 -18.41 46.44 15.73
C LEU A 449 -18.27 47.88 16.23
N LEU A 450 -18.22 48.10 17.55
CA LEU A 450 -17.97 49.42 18.13
C LEU A 450 -16.56 49.92 17.82
N TRP A 451 -15.55 49.05 17.90
CA TRP A 451 -14.18 49.40 17.52
C TRP A 451 -14.06 49.71 16.02
N ALA A 452 -14.73 48.95 15.16
CA ALA A 452 -14.75 49.23 13.72
C ALA A 452 -15.38 50.59 13.40
N LEU A 453 -16.50 50.94 14.04
CA LEU A 453 -17.15 52.25 13.87
C LEU A 453 -16.28 53.41 14.39
N LEU A 454 -15.59 53.21 15.52
CA LEU A 454 -14.68 54.22 16.09
C LEU A 454 -13.48 54.47 15.17
N LEU A 455 -12.94 53.41 14.55
CA LEU A 455 -11.83 53.49 13.61
C LEU A 455 -12.23 54.22 12.32
N VAL A 456 -13.43 53.96 11.78
CA VAL A 456 -13.98 54.72 10.64
C VAL A 456 -14.17 56.20 10.98
N GLY A 457 -14.67 56.52 12.19
CA GLY A 457 -14.81 57.90 12.65
C GLY A 457 -13.47 58.64 12.79
N LEU A 458 -12.44 57.98 13.30
CA LEU A 458 -11.09 58.55 13.43
C LEU A 458 -10.43 58.80 12.07
N VAL A 459 -10.60 57.90 11.11
CA VAL A 459 -10.09 58.07 9.74
C VAL A 459 -10.76 59.27 9.06
N ALA A 460 -12.09 59.41 9.20
CA ALA A 460 -12.81 60.55 8.65
C ALA A 460 -12.37 61.89 9.28
N ALA A 461 -12.12 61.92 10.59
CA ALA A 461 -11.61 63.10 11.29
C ALA A 461 -10.18 63.48 10.84
N GLY A 462 -9.31 62.48 10.63
CA GLY A 462 -7.95 62.68 10.14
C GLY A 462 -7.90 63.29 8.75
N VAL A 463 -8.73 62.80 7.83
CA VAL A 463 -8.85 63.31 6.45
C VAL A 463 -9.39 64.76 6.44
N TRP A 464 -10.36 65.08 7.29
CA TRP A 464 -10.90 66.43 7.42
C TRP A 464 -9.84 67.43 7.94
N PHE A 465 -9.05 67.02 8.94
CA PHE A 465 -8.03 67.87 9.54
C PHE A 465 -6.84 68.14 8.61
N TRP A 466 -6.45 67.15 7.80
CA TRP A 466 -5.40 67.30 6.79
C TRP A 466 -5.82 68.27 5.67
N ARG A 467 -7.08 68.22 5.24
CA ARG A 467 -7.61 69.08 4.16
C ARG A 467 -7.72 70.55 4.56
N ASN A 468 -7.86 70.85 5.86
CA ASN A 468 -8.02 72.21 6.37
C ASN A 468 -6.71 72.92 6.76
N ARG A 469 -5.56 72.24 6.79
CA ARG A 469 -4.29 72.85 7.28
C ARG A 469 -3.32 73.34 6.20
N SER A 470 -3.60 73.11 4.92
CA SER A 470 -2.71 73.50 3.79
C SER A 470 -3.22 74.72 3.00
N LYS A 471 -3.47 75.85 3.68
CA LYS A 471 -3.58 77.18 3.06
C LYS A 471 -3.04 78.26 4.00
N SER A 472 -1.72 78.42 4.08
CA SER A 472 -1.10 79.68 4.50
C SER A 472 0.43 79.63 4.36
N ALA A 473 0.89 80.43 3.40
CA ALA A 473 2.12 81.21 3.37
C ALA A 473 3.50 80.57 3.61
N ALA A 474 4.28 80.65 2.54
CA ALA A 474 5.72 80.49 2.45
C ALA A 474 6.51 81.70 2.98
N SER A 475 7.83 81.48 3.12
CA SER A 475 8.95 82.44 3.19
C SER A 475 9.12 83.15 4.55
N ALA A 476 10.33 83.47 5.07
CA ALA A 476 11.66 83.63 4.50
C ALA A 476 12.73 83.37 5.59
N ALA A 477 13.78 82.60 5.31
CA ALA A 477 15.17 83.04 5.03
C ALA A 477 15.96 83.69 6.19
N GLY A 478 17.03 83.01 6.63
CA GLY A 478 18.05 83.54 7.56
C GLY A 478 19.28 82.63 7.70
N ARG A 479 20.38 83.00 7.04
CA ARG A 479 21.72 82.36 6.91
C ARG A 479 22.47 82.04 8.23
N SER A 480 23.24 80.94 8.30
CA SER A 480 24.73 80.91 8.10
C SER A 480 25.49 79.63 8.60
N ARG A 481 26.38 79.11 7.71
CA ARG A 481 27.69 78.38 7.85
C ARG A 481 27.82 77.12 8.78
N ARG A 482 28.40 75.99 8.34
CA ARG A 482 29.82 75.80 7.89
C ARG A 482 30.07 74.50 7.05
N ARG A 483 30.85 74.62 5.94
CA ARG A 483 31.82 73.69 5.22
C ARG A 483 31.59 72.16 5.22
N ARG A 484 31.77 71.36 4.14
CA ARG A 484 32.71 71.27 2.97
C ARG A 484 32.03 70.38 1.89
N ARG A 485 31.92 70.78 0.60
CA ARG A 485 32.73 70.41 -0.60
C ARG A 485 32.80 68.89 -0.88
N GLY A 486 32.40 68.32 -2.02
CA GLY A 486 31.90 68.86 -3.29
C GLY A 486 31.33 67.75 -4.20
N THR A 487 30.52 68.20 -5.16
CA THR A 487 29.76 67.52 -6.23
C THR A 487 30.57 67.50 -7.56
N PRO A 488 30.04 67.13 -8.76
CA PRO A 488 28.96 66.21 -9.24
C PRO A 488 29.41 65.52 -10.59
N PRO A 489 28.57 65.32 -11.66
CA PRO A 489 27.16 64.87 -11.86
C PRO A 489 27.10 63.58 -12.75
N VAL A 490 25.96 62.92 -13.09
CA VAL A 490 24.89 63.30 -14.06
C VAL A 490 23.77 62.21 -14.09
N SER A 491 22.53 62.70 -14.27
CA SER A 491 21.16 62.21 -14.65
C SER A 491 20.88 60.79 -15.27
N VAL A 492 19.83 60.00 -14.90
CA VAL A 492 18.36 59.94 -15.36
C VAL A 492 18.16 59.11 -16.67
N PRO A 493 17.03 58.41 -17.00
CA PRO A 493 16.03 57.61 -16.24
C PRO A 493 15.38 56.39 -17.04
N ASP A 494 14.26 55.85 -16.50
CA ASP A 494 13.01 55.28 -17.10
C ASP A 494 12.94 54.14 -18.18
N ASP A 495 11.95 53.25 -17.92
CA ASP A 495 10.80 52.86 -18.80
C ASP A 495 10.70 51.45 -19.47
N TYR A 496 9.43 51.02 -19.60
CA TYR A 496 8.78 50.00 -20.46
C TYR A 496 8.46 48.55 -19.98
N SER A 497 7.17 48.38 -19.63
CA SER A 497 6.09 47.54 -20.23
C SER A 497 6.21 46.03 -20.56
N GLU A 498 5.18 45.31 -20.09
CA GLU A 498 4.29 44.31 -20.76
C GLU A 498 4.79 42.97 -21.33
N SER A 499 4.02 41.94 -20.90
CA SER A 499 3.37 40.87 -21.70
C SER A 499 4.09 39.58 -22.08
N ASP A 500 3.32 38.51 -21.81
CA ASP A 500 3.00 37.35 -22.64
C ASP A 500 3.84 36.06 -22.62
N SER A 501 3.03 35.00 -22.69
CA SER A 501 3.34 33.57 -22.76
C SER A 501 4.16 33.16 -23.97
N GLN A 502 5.01 32.14 -23.84
CA GLN A 502 4.80 30.81 -24.44
C GLN A 502 6.02 29.89 -24.25
N GLU A 503 5.71 28.60 -24.26
CA GLU A 503 6.58 27.42 -24.25
C GLU A 503 7.65 27.47 -25.35
N ASP A 504 8.82 26.88 -25.08
CA ASP A 504 9.40 25.82 -25.92
C ASP A 504 10.76 25.34 -25.38
N ASP A 505 10.77 24.05 -25.05
CA ASP A 505 11.60 23.01 -25.66
C ASP A 505 13.12 22.89 -25.38
N LEU A 506 13.50 21.60 -25.22
CA LEU A 506 14.80 20.95 -25.44
C LEU A 506 15.97 21.12 -24.44
N SER A 507 16.01 20.13 -23.53
CA SER A 507 16.98 19.01 -23.53
C SER A 507 18.50 19.21 -23.37
N PHE A 508 19.08 18.24 -22.66
CA PHE A 508 20.49 17.81 -22.54
C PHE A 508 21.37 18.52 -21.50
N LEU A 509 21.62 17.82 -20.39
CA LEU A 509 22.86 17.04 -20.19
C LEU A 509 22.80 16.31 -18.83
N ARG A 510 22.79 14.98 -18.85
CA ARG A 510 23.39 14.15 -17.78
C ARG A 510 24.91 14.17 -17.98
N PRO A 511 25.71 13.98 -16.92
CA PRO A 511 26.22 12.63 -16.66
C PRO A 511 26.31 12.24 -15.17
N GLU A 512 26.19 10.92 -14.95
CA GLU A 512 26.93 10.05 -14.00
C GLU A 512 26.92 10.41 -12.50
N GLY A 513 26.64 9.54 -11.53
CA GLY A 513 26.56 8.08 -11.45
C GLY A 513 27.10 7.67 -10.07
N TYR A 514 26.37 6.87 -9.29
CA TYR A 514 26.84 5.88 -8.29
C TYR A 514 25.59 5.15 -7.77
N GLY A 515 25.60 3.82 -7.79
CA GLY A 515 24.50 2.96 -7.34
C GLY A 515 24.79 2.22 -6.04
N TYR A 516 23.74 1.75 -5.36
CA TYR A 516 23.52 0.33 -5.00
C TYR A 516 22.15 0.17 -4.29
N GLY A 517 21.37 -0.81 -4.75
CA GLY A 517 20.47 -1.70 -3.98
C GLY A 517 19.27 -1.12 -3.22
N SER A 518 18.06 -1.49 -3.67
CA SER A 518 16.97 -1.82 -2.74
C SER A 518 16.11 -2.95 -3.31
N GLY A 519 15.86 -3.97 -2.47
CA GLY A 519 14.54 -4.59 -2.44
C GLY A 519 13.55 -3.58 -1.86
N SER A 520 12.29 -3.65 -2.25
CA SER A 520 11.22 -2.91 -1.58
C SER A 520 10.50 -3.84 -0.63
N GLU A 521 11.03 -3.94 0.58
CA GLU A 521 10.18 -3.85 1.77
C GLU A 521 9.43 -2.51 1.69
N SER A 522 8.24 -2.40 2.29
CA SER A 522 7.70 -1.08 2.64
C SER A 522 8.84 -0.25 3.24
N PRO A 523 9.07 1.02 2.84
CA PRO A 523 10.26 1.75 3.27
C PRO A 523 10.33 1.64 4.78
N PHE A 524 11.34 0.93 5.29
CA PHE A 524 11.59 0.86 6.71
C PHE A 524 11.83 2.31 7.15
N VAL A 525 10.80 2.93 7.71
CA VAL A 525 10.92 4.28 8.25
C VAL A 525 11.79 4.10 9.48
N MET A 526 13.07 4.41 9.34
CA MET A 526 14.05 4.30 10.43
C MET A 526 14.13 5.61 11.22
N ALA A 527 13.63 6.70 10.64
CA ALA A 527 13.67 8.04 11.21
C ALA A 527 12.64 8.95 10.50
N HIS A 528 12.33 10.09 11.10
CA HIS A 528 11.55 11.16 10.47
C HIS A 528 12.12 12.54 10.83
N LEU A 529 11.74 13.56 10.04
CA LEU A 529 12.02 14.96 10.35
C LEU A 529 10.71 15.64 10.79
N GLU A 530 10.69 16.16 12.00
CA GLU A 530 9.63 17.08 12.46
C GLU A 530 9.93 18.49 11.92
N VAL A 531 8.96 19.14 11.27
CA VAL A 531 9.09 20.52 10.81
C VAL A 531 8.78 21.48 11.96
N ILE A 532 9.80 22.17 12.46
CA ILE A 532 9.64 23.15 13.55
C ILE A 532 9.21 24.51 13.00
N ASP A 533 9.85 24.96 11.92
CA ASP A 533 9.66 26.28 11.34
C ASP A 533 9.96 26.26 9.84
N ALA A 534 9.00 26.63 9.01
CA ALA A 534 9.13 26.75 7.56
C ALA A 534 8.01 27.65 7.00
N GLN A 535 8.30 28.37 5.91
CA GLN A 535 7.27 29.14 5.19
C GLN A 535 6.45 28.24 4.25
N THR A 536 7.08 27.18 3.71
CA THR A 536 6.41 26.21 2.85
C THR A 536 5.41 25.38 3.65
N LEU A 537 4.17 25.29 3.18
CA LEU A 537 3.14 24.42 3.76
C LEU A 537 3.41 22.95 3.36
N ILE A 538 4.04 22.19 4.25
CA ILE A 538 4.35 20.76 4.09
C ILE A 538 3.89 19.97 5.32
N ALA A 539 3.81 18.64 5.23
CA ALA A 539 3.49 17.78 6.37
C ALA A 539 4.42 18.05 7.56
N GLY A 540 3.86 18.09 8.77
CA GLY A 540 4.62 18.38 10.00
C GLY A 540 5.65 17.30 10.35
N GLU A 541 5.50 16.09 9.80
CA GLU A 541 6.45 14.98 9.91
C GLU A 541 6.78 14.45 8.50
N LEU A 542 8.07 14.25 8.24
CA LEU A 542 8.60 13.82 6.95
C LEU A 542 9.40 12.52 7.13
N ASN A 543 8.83 11.40 6.69
CA ASN A 543 9.41 10.08 6.87
C ASN A 543 10.70 9.89 6.06
N LEU A 544 11.72 9.33 6.70
CA LEU A 544 13.01 8.97 6.08
C LEU A 544 13.09 7.45 5.93
N GLY A 545 12.97 6.97 4.69
CA GLY A 545 13.02 5.54 4.35
C GLY A 545 13.99 5.16 3.23
N ASP A 546 14.61 6.15 2.58
CA ASP A 546 15.56 5.94 1.49
C ASP A 546 17.02 6.00 1.98
N THR A 547 17.93 5.37 1.22
CA THR A 547 19.37 5.42 1.47
C THR A 547 19.97 6.80 1.26
N GLU A 548 19.38 7.63 0.39
CA GLU A 548 19.78 9.03 0.16
C GLU A 548 18.55 9.93 0.00
N ILE A 549 18.45 10.99 0.80
CA ILE A 549 17.33 11.94 0.79
C ILE A 549 17.87 13.34 0.52
N ARG A 550 17.38 13.95 -0.57
CA ARG A 550 17.78 15.28 -1.01
C ARG A 550 16.80 16.33 -0.50
N ILE A 551 17.33 17.38 0.12
CA ILE A 551 16.55 18.48 0.70
C ILE A 551 16.92 19.78 0.00
N GLY A 552 15.93 20.57 -0.38
CA GLY A 552 16.14 21.85 -1.03
C GLY A 552 14.84 22.57 -1.34
N ARG A 553 14.94 23.69 -2.07
CA ARG A 553 13.78 24.48 -2.51
C ARG A 553 13.17 23.96 -3.81
N SER A 554 13.96 23.29 -4.66
CA SER A 554 13.50 22.84 -5.98
C SER A 554 12.91 21.43 -5.91
N PRO A 555 11.63 21.23 -6.27
CA PRO A 555 11.02 19.90 -6.35
C PRO A 555 11.62 19.04 -7.46
N ALA A 556 12.26 19.64 -8.47
CA ALA A 556 12.94 18.88 -9.53
C ALA A 556 14.31 18.31 -9.08
N GLN A 557 14.86 18.78 -7.96
CA GLN A 557 16.19 18.41 -7.49
C GLN A 557 16.20 17.79 -6.07
N SER A 558 15.06 17.81 -5.37
CA SER A 558 14.96 17.45 -3.96
C SER A 558 13.76 16.51 -3.73
N HIS A 559 13.93 15.51 -2.87
CA HIS A 559 12.83 14.65 -2.41
C HIS A 559 11.95 15.43 -1.42
N ILE A 560 12.57 16.21 -0.52
CA ILE A 560 11.88 17.14 0.38
C ILE A 560 12.09 18.56 -0.15
N ALA A 561 11.00 19.22 -0.58
CA ALA A 561 11.03 20.50 -1.27
C ALA A 561 10.36 21.63 -0.46
N PHE A 562 11.16 22.56 0.07
CA PHE A 562 10.71 23.79 0.74
C PHE A 562 10.53 24.92 -0.27
N ARG A 563 9.49 24.86 -1.09
CA ARG A 563 9.27 25.70 -2.29
C ARG A 563 9.23 27.21 -2.02
N ASP A 564 8.67 27.61 -0.87
CA ASP A 564 8.43 29.01 -0.53
C ASP A 564 9.58 29.61 0.32
N ASP A 565 10.49 28.79 0.82
CA ASP A 565 11.60 29.21 1.67
C ASP A 565 12.81 29.70 0.84
N ILE A 566 12.85 31.00 0.57
CA ILE A 566 13.86 31.61 -0.32
C ILE A 566 15.31 31.42 0.18
N THR A 567 15.52 31.26 1.48
CA THR A 567 16.83 31.02 2.11
C THR A 567 17.33 29.59 1.91
N VAL A 568 16.46 28.67 1.51
CA VAL A 568 16.83 27.30 1.14
C VAL A 568 17.29 27.31 -0.32
N SER A 569 18.44 26.69 -0.57
CA SER A 569 19.01 26.58 -1.92
C SER A 569 18.23 25.54 -2.71
N ARG A 570 18.25 25.62 -4.06
CA ARG A 570 17.50 24.67 -4.91
C ARG A 570 17.84 23.21 -4.62
N TYR A 571 19.11 22.95 -4.36
CA TYR A 571 19.70 21.73 -3.81
C TYR A 571 20.54 22.17 -2.62
N HIS A 572 20.15 21.82 -1.38
CA HIS A 572 20.67 22.48 -0.17
C HIS A 572 21.43 21.50 0.72
N ALA A 573 20.83 20.36 1.06
CA ALA A 573 21.45 19.34 1.89
C ALA A 573 21.09 17.94 1.42
N VAL A 574 21.90 16.96 1.80
CA VAL A 574 21.68 15.54 1.51
C VAL A 574 21.82 14.75 2.81
N LEU A 575 20.83 13.92 3.11
CA LEU A 575 20.89 12.90 4.15
C LEU A 575 21.27 11.57 3.50
N ARG A 576 22.29 10.89 4.04
CA ARG A 576 22.67 9.55 3.61
C ARG A 576 22.57 8.59 4.78
N LEU A 577 21.98 7.42 4.56
CA LEU A 577 21.94 6.36 5.54
C LEU A 577 23.30 5.65 5.58
N GLU A 578 24.02 5.79 6.69
CA GLU A 578 25.29 5.12 6.93
C GLU A 578 25.14 4.13 8.09
N GLY A 579 25.09 2.83 7.77
CA GLY A 579 24.76 1.81 8.76
C GLY A 579 23.31 1.92 9.20
N ASN A 580 23.07 2.38 10.43
CA ASN A 580 21.72 2.55 11.00
C ASN A 580 21.40 4.00 11.40
N ARG A 581 22.16 4.98 10.90
CA ARG A 581 21.98 6.40 11.22
C ARG A 581 22.15 7.26 9.97
N TYR A 582 21.40 8.35 9.92
CA TYR A 582 21.57 9.34 8.86
C TYR A 582 22.76 10.25 9.15
N ARG A 583 23.57 10.50 8.12
CA ARG A 583 24.59 11.55 8.08
C ARG A 583 24.13 12.64 7.13
N ILE A 584 24.17 13.89 7.59
CA ILE A 584 23.82 15.06 6.79
C ILE A 584 25.07 15.69 6.16
N TYR A 585 24.95 16.12 4.91
CA TYR A 585 25.95 16.84 4.15
C TYR A 585 25.36 18.14 3.62
N ASP A 586 26.13 19.22 3.68
CA ASP A 586 25.79 20.46 2.97
C ASP A 586 26.15 20.30 1.47
N ALA A 587 25.22 20.64 0.59
CA ALA A 587 25.39 20.49 -0.86
C ALA A 587 26.02 21.72 -1.54
N GLY A 588 26.80 22.52 -0.80
CA GLY A 588 27.31 23.81 -1.26
C GLY A 588 26.26 24.91 -1.19
N SER A 589 25.44 24.86 -0.13
CA SER A 589 24.30 25.77 0.00
C SER A 589 24.73 27.20 0.30
N THR A 590 23.90 28.18 -0.11
CA THR A 590 24.21 29.60 0.07
C THR A 590 24.18 30.04 1.53
N SER A 591 23.25 29.46 2.31
CA SER A 591 23.07 29.81 3.72
C SER A 591 23.79 28.85 4.68
N GLY A 592 24.34 27.74 4.18
CA GLY A 592 24.94 26.68 4.99
C GLY A 592 23.90 25.79 5.68
N THR A 593 24.31 24.56 5.95
CA THR A 593 23.57 23.59 6.77
C THR A 593 24.17 23.54 8.18
N TYR A 594 23.32 23.61 9.20
CA TYR A 594 23.74 23.56 10.61
C TYR A 594 22.98 22.47 11.35
N VAL A 595 23.65 21.83 12.31
CA VAL A 595 23.04 20.89 13.27
C VAL A 595 23.39 21.35 14.67
N ASN A 596 22.39 21.59 15.52
CA ASN A 596 22.55 22.14 16.86
C ASN A 596 23.46 23.39 16.87
N GLU A 597 23.15 24.36 15.99
CA GLU A 597 23.90 25.61 15.78
C GLU A 597 25.34 25.45 15.28
N ARG A 598 25.79 24.22 15.00
CA ARG A 598 27.14 23.93 14.48
C ARG A 598 27.08 23.65 12.98
N GLN A 599 27.91 24.35 12.21
CA GLN A 599 27.97 24.14 10.76
C GLN A 599 28.43 22.72 10.43
N VAL A 600 27.75 22.09 9.48
CA VAL A 600 28.09 20.75 8.99
C VAL A 600 29.44 20.82 8.25
N PRO A 601 30.43 19.99 8.61
CA PRO A 601 31.72 19.94 7.93
C PRO A 601 31.60 19.28 6.55
N GLU A 602 32.59 19.46 5.69
CA GLU A 602 32.60 18.91 4.32
C GLU A 602 32.45 17.37 4.29
N TYR A 603 32.97 16.67 5.30
CA TYR A 603 32.82 15.22 5.46
C TYR A 603 31.48 14.77 6.07
N GLY A 604 30.55 15.71 6.29
CA GLY A 604 29.21 15.46 6.85
C GLY A 604 29.19 15.23 8.37
N LEU A 605 28.00 15.34 8.97
CA LEU A 605 27.76 15.13 10.40
C LEU A 605 26.71 14.03 10.61
N GLN A 606 27.02 13.04 11.46
CA GLN A 606 26.08 11.99 11.81
C GLN A 606 25.04 12.52 12.80
N LEU A 607 23.76 12.28 12.53
CA LEU A 607 22.63 12.75 13.33
C LEU A 607 22.31 11.80 14.50
N ALA A 608 21.93 12.38 15.63
CA ALA A 608 21.36 11.70 16.78
C ALA A 608 19.88 12.09 16.98
N ASP A 609 19.10 11.22 17.61
CA ASP A 609 17.70 11.50 17.94
C ASP A 609 17.57 12.81 18.73
N GLY A 610 16.70 13.71 18.26
CA GLY A 610 16.46 15.03 18.83
C GLY A 610 17.30 16.17 18.26
N ASP A 611 18.27 15.90 17.38
CA ASP A 611 19.11 16.94 16.76
C ASP A 611 18.28 17.94 15.95
N GLU A 612 18.57 19.24 16.12
CA GLU A 612 17.91 20.31 15.36
C GLU A 612 18.76 20.69 14.14
N ILE A 613 18.17 20.56 12.95
CA ILE A 613 18.78 20.87 11.66
C ILE A 613 18.24 22.21 11.18
N GLN A 614 19.14 23.12 10.81
CA GLN A 614 18.79 24.42 10.26
C GLN A 614 19.29 24.56 8.83
N LEU A 615 18.36 24.88 7.92
CA LEU A 615 18.58 25.12 6.49
C LEU A 615 18.13 26.56 6.16
N GLY A 616 19.03 27.54 6.30
CA GLY A 616 18.63 28.94 6.24
C GLY A 616 17.63 29.31 7.34
N ALA A 617 16.41 29.72 6.96
CA ALA A 617 15.31 30.01 7.90
C ALA A 617 14.48 28.77 8.30
N VAL A 618 14.63 27.65 7.59
CA VAL A 618 13.91 26.41 7.91
C VAL A 618 14.58 25.69 9.07
N ARG A 619 13.79 25.25 10.05
CA ARG A 619 14.24 24.44 11.20
C ARG A 619 13.48 23.12 11.27
N LEU A 620 14.23 22.04 11.38
CA LEU A 620 13.74 20.66 11.43
C LEU A 620 14.31 19.97 12.66
N ARG A 621 13.61 18.99 13.22
CA ARG A 621 14.15 18.10 14.25
C ARG A 621 14.21 16.68 13.73
N TYR A 622 15.37 16.06 13.87
CA TYR A 622 15.56 14.67 13.52
C TYR A 622 15.05 13.75 14.63
N ARG A 623 14.27 12.74 14.26
CA ARG A 623 13.76 11.69 15.15
C ARG A 623 14.13 10.32 14.65
N GLN A 624 14.64 9.46 15.51
CA GLN A 624 14.91 8.06 15.20
C GLN A 624 13.78 7.18 15.76
N LEU A 625 13.28 6.24 14.94
CA LEU A 625 12.20 5.30 15.32
C LEU A 625 12.74 4.09 16.09
#